data_AF-A0A381JB39-F1
#
_entry.id   AF-A0A381JB39-F1
#
_cell.length_a   1.000
_cell.length_b   1.000
_cell.length_c   1.000
_cell.angle_alpha   90.00
_cell.angle_beta   90.00
_cell.angle_gamma   90.00
#
_symmetry.space_group_name_H-M   'P 1'
#
loop_
_entity.id
_entity.type
_entity.pdbx_description
1 polymer ?
#
loop_
_entity_poly.entity_id
_entity_poly.type
_entity_poly.pdbx_seq_one_letter_code
_entity_poly.pdbx_strand_id
1 'polypeptide(L)'
;MSFKGFITSVILGLVLAIISIWNFRVSLYILGVFYIIKGALQFINKDYYNKLLYFMNVDRYKAYELKGKEFKKYIKSDPISDFIVAFLFIYVGYKAKLPVNSIRYPLMVFLFITLDYLIETNAMIKSEKWEDYKKKSILTAMVMILAVFILLK
;
A
#
# COMPACT_ATOMS: atom_id res chain seq x y z
N MET A 1 9.23 -14.03 7.46
CA MET A 1 9.34 -12.62 7.04
C MET A 1 10.74 -12.16 7.34
N SER A 2 11.37 -11.36 6.48
CA SER A 2 12.72 -10.86 6.70
C SER A 2 12.70 -9.62 7.59
N PHE A 3 13.73 -9.49 8.43
CA PHE A 3 13.93 -8.31 9.28
C PHE A 3 14.07 -7.01 8.44
N LYS A 4 14.74 -7.11 7.28
CA LYS A 4 14.90 -6.01 6.33
C LYS A 4 13.56 -5.50 5.78
N GLY A 5 12.68 -6.41 5.38
CA GLY A 5 11.36 -6.05 4.86
C GLY A 5 10.50 -5.36 5.94
N PHE A 6 10.49 -5.91 7.15
CA PHE A 6 9.83 -5.30 8.30
C PHE A 6 10.32 -3.87 8.57
N ILE A 7 11.63 -3.66 8.68
CA ILE A 7 12.21 -2.32 8.92
C ILE A 7 11.83 -1.34 7.81
N THR A 8 11.88 -1.77 6.55
CA THR A 8 11.55 -0.91 5.41
C THR A 8 10.10 -0.41 5.50
N SER A 9 9.16 -1.29 5.87
CA SER A 9 7.76 -0.94 6.08
C SER A 9 7.54 0.03 7.25
N VAL A 10 8.25 -0.20 8.37
CA VAL A 10 8.17 0.66 9.55
C VAL A 10 8.74 2.04 9.26
N ILE A 11 9.88 2.13 8.56
CA ILE A 11 10.48 3.42 8.16
C ILE A 11 9.54 4.17 7.21
N LEU A 12 8.99 3.51 6.18
CA LEU A 12 8.02 4.13 5.27
C LEU A 12 6.77 4.63 6.01
N GLY A 13 6.26 3.81 6.93
CA GLY A 13 5.15 4.16 7.81
C GLY A 13 5.46 5.39 8.65
N LEU A 14 6.63 5.43 9.31
CA LEU A 14 7.07 6.54 10.15
C LEU A 14 7.27 7.83 9.36
N VAL A 15 7.89 7.76 8.18
CA VAL A 15 8.11 8.94 7.33
C VAL A 15 6.78 9.55 6.92
N LEU A 16 5.83 8.75 6.44
CA LEU A 16 4.52 9.23 6.04
C LEU A 16 3.67 9.70 7.23
N ALA A 17 3.82 9.06 8.40
CA ALA A 17 3.20 9.53 9.64
C ALA A 17 3.75 10.90 10.07
N ILE A 18 5.06 11.12 10.03
CA ILE A 18 5.68 12.42 10.34
C ILE A 18 5.17 13.51 9.40
N ILE A 19 5.14 13.23 8.09
CA ILE A 19 4.59 14.16 7.10
C ILE A 19 3.14 14.50 7.41
N SER A 20 2.35 13.51 7.84
CA SER A 20 0.95 13.73 8.17
C SER A 20 0.72 14.52 9.46
N ILE A 21 1.71 14.61 10.37
CA ILE A 21 1.70 15.53 11.52
C ILE A 21 1.66 16.98 11.01
N TRP A 22 2.50 17.29 10.02
CA TRP A 22 2.56 18.63 9.45
C TRP A 22 1.33 18.93 8.59
N ASN A 23 0.93 18.00 7.73
CA ASN A 23 -0.28 18.13 6.94
C ASN A 23 -0.74 16.79 6.37
N PHE A 24 -1.84 16.25 6.88
CA PHE A 24 -2.43 15.01 6.38
C PHE A 24 -2.78 15.05 4.89
N ARG A 25 -3.20 16.20 4.35
CA ARG A 25 -3.48 16.33 2.91
C ARG A 25 -2.21 16.12 2.09
N VAL A 26 -1.08 16.63 2.57
CA VAL A 26 0.22 16.46 1.92
C VAL A 26 0.63 14.98 1.92
N SER A 27 0.41 14.24 3.02
CA SER A 27 0.67 12.79 3.01
C SER A 27 -0.18 12.04 1.98
N LEU A 28 -1.44 12.43 1.80
CA LEU A 28 -2.32 11.82 0.78
C LEU A 28 -1.90 12.18 -0.64
N TYR A 29 -1.46 13.42 -0.88
CA TYR A 29 -0.92 13.81 -2.19
C TYR A 29 0.38 13.09 -2.52
N ILE A 30 1.27 12.91 -1.54
CA ILE A 30 2.51 12.14 -1.72
C ILE A 30 2.18 10.68 -2.07
N LEU A 31 1.22 10.07 -1.36
CA LEU A 31 0.73 8.72 -1.71
C LEU A 31 0.15 8.70 -3.13
N GLY A 32 -0.69 9.67 -3.50
CA GLY A 32 -1.25 9.77 -4.85
C GLY A 32 -0.19 9.85 -5.94
N VAL A 33 0.77 10.76 -5.80
CA VAL A 33 1.90 10.91 -6.73
C VAL A 33 2.72 9.63 -6.82
N PHE A 34 2.98 8.98 -5.69
CA PHE A 34 3.69 7.71 -5.66
C PHE A 34 2.99 6.61 -6.47
N TYR A 35 1.66 6.47 -6.34
CA TYR A 35 0.89 5.51 -7.11
C TYR A 35 0.83 5.86 -8.61
N ILE A 36 0.83 7.15 -8.97
CA ILE A 36 1.00 7.58 -10.38
C ILE A 36 2.36 7.13 -10.92
N ILE A 37 3.44 7.41 -10.19
CA ILE A 37 4.80 7.01 -10.61
C ILE A 37 4.89 5.48 -10.74
N LYS A 38 4.33 4.74 -9.78
CA LYS A 38 4.29 3.27 -9.81
C LYS A 38 3.54 2.74 -11.04
N GLY A 39 2.35 3.26 -11.33
CA GLY A 39 1.57 2.88 -12.51
C GLY A 39 2.27 3.25 -13.82
N ALA A 40 2.88 4.44 -13.90
CA ALA A 40 3.65 4.88 -15.07
C ALA A 40 4.90 4.01 -15.31
N LEU A 41 5.65 3.69 -14.25
CA LEU A 41 6.83 2.80 -14.34
C LEU A 41 6.44 1.43 -14.88
N GLN A 42 5.27 0.93 -14.51
CA GLN A 42 4.80 -0.34 -15.02
C GLN A 42 4.56 -0.34 -16.54
N PHE A 43 4.09 0.78 -17.10
CA PHE A 43 3.91 0.94 -18.54
C PHE A 43 5.22 1.14 -19.29
N ILE A 44 6.12 1.98 -18.74
CA ILE A 44 7.30 2.47 -19.45
C ILE A 44 8.48 1.51 -19.28
N ASN A 45 8.70 0.98 -18.08
CA ASN A 45 9.87 0.16 -17.78
C ASN A 45 9.59 -0.88 -16.68
N LYS A 46 9.25 -2.09 -17.13
CA LYS A 46 8.91 -3.22 -16.26
C LYS A 46 10.05 -3.65 -15.32
N ASP A 47 11.31 -3.45 -15.71
CA ASP A 47 12.45 -3.82 -14.86
C ASP A 47 12.60 -2.86 -13.69
N TYR A 48 12.43 -1.56 -13.92
CA TYR A 48 12.41 -0.57 -12.84
C TYR A 48 11.18 -0.75 -11.94
N TYR A 49 10.03 -1.09 -12.51
CA TYR A 49 8.85 -1.46 -11.75
C TYR A 49 9.12 -2.65 -10.80
N ASN A 50 9.73 -3.73 -11.31
CA ASN A 50 10.09 -4.89 -10.50
C ASN A 50 11.11 -4.53 -9.40
N LYS A 51 12.10 -3.67 -9.69
CA LYS A 51 13.03 -3.14 -8.68
C LYS A 51 12.31 -2.35 -7.59
N LEU A 52 11.34 -1.52 -7.97
CA LEU A 52 10.51 -0.77 -7.04
C LEU A 52 9.68 -1.71 -6.15
N LEU A 53 9.01 -2.71 -6.73
CA LEU A 53 8.29 -3.74 -5.97
C LEU A 53 9.19 -4.47 -4.98
N TYR A 54 10.38 -4.88 -5.41
CA TYR A 54 11.36 -5.52 -4.57
C TYR A 54 11.81 -4.60 -3.42
N PHE A 55 12.08 -3.33 -3.69
CA PHE A 55 12.49 -2.37 -2.68
C PHE A 55 11.41 -2.13 -1.61
N MET A 56 10.16 -1.94 -2.04
CA MET A 56 9.04 -1.69 -1.12
C MET A 56 8.76 -2.88 -0.21
N ASN A 57 8.79 -4.09 -0.76
CA ASN A 57 8.45 -5.30 -0.01
C ASN A 57 9.18 -6.53 -0.56
N VAL A 58 10.43 -6.69 -0.14
CA VAL A 58 11.30 -7.80 -0.52
C VAL A 58 10.64 -9.15 -0.25
N ASP A 59 9.97 -9.30 0.90
CA ASP A 59 9.36 -10.56 1.32
C ASP A 59 8.19 -10.94 0.42
N ARG A 60 7.27 -10.01 0.18
CA ARG A 60 6.13 -10.22 -0.74
C ARG A 60 6.62 -10.47 -2.15
N TYR A 61 7.63 -9.74 -2.63
CA TYR A 61 8.17 -9.92 -3.97
C TYR A 61 8.80 -11.30 -4.15
N LYS A 62 9.64 -11.74 -3.20
CA LYS A 62 10.23 -13.09 -3.23
C LYS A 62 9.14 -14.16 -3.17
N ALA A 63 8.15 -14.00 -2.30
CA ALA A 63 7.02 -14.93 -2.21
C ALA A 63 6.20 -14.98 -3.50
N TYR A 64 5.98 -13.84 -4.16
CA TYR A 64 5.32 -13.73 -5.45
C TYR A 64 6.12 -14.45 -6.55
N GLU A 65 7.44 -14.31 -6.58
CA GLU A 65 8.29 -14.95 -7.59
C GLU A 65 8.25 -16.48 -7.54
N LEU A 66 7.95 -17.05 -6.38
CA LEU A 66 7.79 -18.50 -6.21
C LEU A 66 6.42 -19.02 -6.68
N LYS A 67 5.48 -18.15 -7.07
CA LYS A 67 4.12 -18.55 -7.48
C LYS A 67 4.06 -19.04 -8.93
N GLY A 68 3.08 -19.90 -9.21
CA GLY A 68 2.82 -20.43 -10.55
C GLY A 68 2.39 -19.36 -11.56
N LYS A 69 2.52 -19.67 -12.86
CA LYS A 69 2.19 -18.74 -13.96
C LYS A 69 0.75 -18.23 -13.91
N GLU A 70 -0.20 -19.10 -13.54
CA GLU A 70 -1.62 -18.74 -13.41
C GLU A 70 -1.83 -17.72 -12.29
N PHE A 71 -1.29 -17.96 -11.10
CA PHE A 71 -1.34 -17.03 -9.98
C PHE A 71 -0.73 -15.66 -10.35
N LYS A 72 0.45 -15.67 -10.99
CA LYS A 72 1.11 -14.45 -11.46
C LYS A 72 0.31 -13.71 -12.54
N LYS A 73 -0.46 -14.42 -13.37
CA LYS A 73 -1.31 -13.81 -14.41
C LYS A 73 -2.41 -12.95 -13.81
N TYR A 74 -3.00 -13.38 -12.70
CA TYR A 74 -4.07 -12.64 -12.02
C TYR A 74 -3.55 -11.58 -11.03
N ILE A 75 -2.35 -11.78 -10.48
CA ILE A 75 -1.70 -10.80 -9.60
C ILE A 75 -0.99 -9.70 -10.38
N LYS A 76 -0.69 -9.90 -11.68
CA LYS A 76 -0.12 -8.84 -12.53
C LYS A 76 -0.93 -7.57 -12.28
N SER A 77 -0.27 -6.64 -11.59
CA SER A 77 -0.79 -5.34 -11.23
C SER A 77 -1.40 -4.74 -12.48
N ASP A 78 -2.66 -4.35 -12.41
CA ASP A 78 -3.20 -3.52 -13.47
C ASP A 78 -2.73 -2.08 -13.17
N PRO A 79 -1.90 -1.46 -14.02
CA PRO A 79 -1.46 -0.10 -13.79
C PRO A 79 -2.64 0.89 -13.74
N ILE A 80 -3.80 0.55 -14.35
CA ILE A 80 -5.04 1.30 -14.19
C ILE A 80 -5.51 1.28 -12.73
N SER A 81 -5.37 0.15 -12.04
CA SER A 81 -5.71 0.06 -10.61
C SER A 81 -4.82 0.98 -9.77
N ASP A 82 -3.53 1.07 -10.08
CA ASP A 82 -2.62 2.00 -9.40
C ASP A 82 -3.04 3.47 -9.64
N PHE A 83 -3.47 3.83 -10.87
CA PHE A 83 -3.99 5.18 -11.14
C PHE A 83 -5.31 5.48 -10.43
N ILE A 84 -6.23 4.52 -10.36
CA ILE A 84 -7.49 4.67 -9.62
C ILE A 84 -7.19 4.96 -8.14
N VAL A 85 -6.31 4.18 -7.53
CA VAL A 85 -5.87 4.38 -6.14
C VAL A 85 -5.21 5.75 -5.95
N ALA A 86 -4.39 6.19 -6.91
CA ALA A 86 -3.79 7.51 -6.87
C ALA A 86 -4.83 8.64 -6.86
N PHE A 87 -5.78 8.61 -7.81
CA PHE A 87 -6.81 9.62 -7.90
C PHE A 87 -7.73 9.62 -6.67
N LEU A 88 -7.98 8.45 -6.07
CA LEU A 88 -8.69 8.35 -4.79
C LEU A 88 -7.94 9.08 -3.67
N PHE A 89 -6.63 8.84 -3.51
CA PHE A 89 -5.84 9.55 -2.50
C PHE A 89 -5.82 11.06 -2.72
N ILE A 90 -5.65 11.51 -3.96
CA ILE A 90 -5.68 12.94 -4.31
C ILE A 90 -7.07 13.54 -4.01
N TYR A 91 -8.15 12.86 -4.40
CA TYR A 91 -9.50 13.33 -4.17
C TYR A 91 -9.83 13.42 -2.67
N VAL A 92 -9.48 12.40 -1.88
CA VAL A 92 -9.64 12.42 -0.42
C VAL A 92 -8.81 13.55 0.19
N GLY A 93 -7.57 13.74 -0.27
CA GLY A 93 -6.70 14.85 0.18
C GLY A 93 -7.32 16.22 -0.10
N TYR A 94 -7.93 16.40 -1.27
CA TYR A 94 -8.63 17.62 -1.65
C TYR A 94 -9.89 17.86 -0.80
N LYS A 95 -10.68 16.82 -0.54
CA LYS A 95 -11.94 16.92 0.22
C LYS A 95 -11.76 16.93 1.74
N ALA A 96 -10.62 16.48 2.24
CA ALA A 96 -10.35 16.36 3.68
C ALA A 96 -10.37 17.72 4.37
N LYS A 97 -11.52 18.10 4.96
CA LYS A 97 -11.64 19.23 5.90
C LYS A 97 -11.38 18.72 7.31
N LEU A 98 -10.11 18.47 7.62
CA LEU A 98 -9.71 17.93 8.91
C LEU A 98 -9.12 19.04 9.80
N PRO A 99 -9.38 19.00 11.12
CA PRO A 99 -8.72 19.88 12.06
C PRO A 99 -7.20 19.68 12.00
N VAL A 100 -6.48 20.79 11.94
CA VAL A 100 -5.01 20.82 11.97
C VAL A 100 -4.53 20.27 13.32
N ASN A 101 -3.48 19.45 13.33
CA ASN A 101 -2.80 18.88 14.53
C ASN A 101 -3.46 17.71 15.29
N SER A 102 -4.37 16.93 14.69
CA SER A 102 -4.85 15.70 15.36
C SER A 102 -3.86 14.52 15.18
N ILE A 103 -3.39 13.95 16.30
CA ILE A 103 -2.51 12.77 16.33
C ILE A 103 -3.15 11.51 15.73
N ARG A 104 -4.48 11.51 15.57
CA ARG A 104 -5.23 10.40 14.97
C ARG A 104 -4.81 10.15 13.52
N TYR A 105 -4.46 11.19 12.76
CA TYR A 105 -4.11 11.04 11.34
C TYR A 105 -2.73 10.41 11.12
N PRO A 106 -1.67 10.83 11.83
CA PRO A 106 -0.38 10.12 11.84
C PRO A 106 -0.48 8.66 12.25
N LEU A 107 -1.24 8.38 13.31
CA LEU A 107 -1.44 7.01 13.77
C LEU A 107 -2.14 6.18 12.68
N MET A 108 -3.16 6.73 12.03
CA MET A 108 -3.89 6.07 10.96
C MET A 108 -2.99 5.77 9.75
N VAL A 109 -2.19 6.73 9.30
CA VAL A 109 -1.26 6.54 8.18
C VAL A 109 -0.21 5.47 8.51
N PHE A 110 0.37 5.55 9.72
CA PHE A 110 1.34 4.55 10.18
C PHE A 110 0.74 3.13 10.23
N LEU A 111 -0.43 2.99 10.85
CA LEU A 111 -1.12 1.71 10.97
C LEU A 111 -1.52 1.17 9.60
N PHE A 112 -2.03 2.02 8.71
CA PHE A 112 -2.40 1.63 7.35
C PHE A 112 -1.20 1.02 6.61
N ILE A 113 -0.06 1.72 6.57
CA ILE A 113 1.13 1.26 5.84
C ILE A 113 1.69 -0.02 6.46
N THR A 114 1.78 -0.07 7.80
CA THR A 114 2.38 -1.20 8.50
C THR A 114 1.50 -2.45 8.43
N LEU A 115 0.18 -2.30 8.61
CA LEU A 115 -0.76 -3.42 8.53
C LEU A 115 -0.92 -3.90 7.08
N ASP A 116 -1.04 -2.99 6.11
CA ASP A 116 -1.08 -3.35 4.69
C ASP A 116 0.15 -4.18 4.31
N TYR A 117 1.34 -3.72 4.69
CA TYR A 117 2.58 -4.46 4.48
C TYR A 117 2.51 -5.87 5.08
N LEU A 118 2.19 -5.99 6.37
CA LEU A 118 2.20 -7.27 7.08
C LEU A 118 1.20 -8.25 6.47
N ILE A 119 0.01 -7.76 6.14
CA ILE A 119 -1.07 -8.62 5.73
C ILE A 119 -0.92 -9.01 4.26
N GLU A 120 -0.55 -8.10 3.37
CA GLU A 120 -0.25 -8.42 1.97
C GLU A 120 0.91 -9.42 1.85
N THR A 121 1.93 -9.26 2.69
CA THR A 121 3.05 -10.22 2.77
C THR A 121 2.56 -11.60 3.22
N ASN A 122 1.79 -11.65 4.30
CA ASN A 122 1.26 -12.91 4.83
C ASN A 122 0.26 -13.58 3.86
N ALA A 123 -0.61 -12.80 3.23
CA ALA A 123 -1.55 -13.27 2.21
C ALA A 123 -0.80 -13.86 1.03
N MET A 124 0.27 -13.21 0.56
CA MET A 124 1.09 -13.72 -0.54
C MET A 124 1.81 -15.02 -0.16
N ILE A 125 2.43 -15.08 1.03
CA ILE A 125 3.15 -16.27 1.49
C ILE A 125 2.20 -17.47 1.62
N LYS A 126 1.08 -17.28 2.32
CA LYS A 126 0.16 -18.38 2.70
C LYS A 126 -0.84 -18.79 1.61
N SER A 127 -0.82 -18.19 0.43
CA SER A 127 -1.81 -18.50 -0.61
C SER A 127 -1.17 -19.26 -1.77
N GLU A 128 -1.67 -20.45 -2.04
CA GLU A 128 -1.24 -21.24 -3.19
C GLU A 128 -1.98 -20.83 -4.47
N LYS A 129 -3.27 -20.52 -4.33
CA LYS A 129 -4.17 -20.09 -5.42
C LYS A 129 -4.53 -18.61 -5.33
N TRP A 130 -4.80 -18.01 -6.48
CA TRP A 130 -5.16 -16.59 -6.59
C TRP A 130 -6.43 -16.26 -5.79
N GLU A 131 -7.44 -17.13 -5.82
CA GLU A 131 -8.69 -16.94 -5.08
C GLU A 131 -8.45 -16.82 -3.58
N ASP A 132 -7.52 -17.59 -3.03
CA ASP A 132 -7.18 -17.55 -1.60
C ASP A 132 -6.47 -16.25 -1.23
N TYR A 133 -5.57 -15.79 -2.11
CA TYR A 133 -4.92 -14.49 -1.95
C TYR A 133 -5.96 -13.36 -1.99
N LYS A 134 -6.85 -13.37 -2.98
CA LYS A 134 -7.92 -12.37 -3.14
C LYS A 134 -8.79 -12.28 -1.89
N LYS A 135 -9.22 -13.42 -1.32
CA LYS A 135 -10.03 -13.44 -0.09
C LYS A 135 -9.29 -12.81 1.08
N LYS A 136 -8.01 -13.16 1.28
CA LYS A 136 -7.19 -12.64 2.38
C LYS A 136 -6.88 -11.14 2.20
N SER A 137 -6.60 -10.70 0.98
CA SER A 137 -6.32 -9.30 0.65
C SER A 137 -7.57 -8.39 0.75
N ILE A 138 -8.72 -8.80 0.20
CA ILE A 138 -9.96 -8.01 0.27
C ILE A 138 -10.48 -7.87 1.71
N LEU A 139 -10.44 -8.95 2.49
CA LEU A 139 -10.82 -8.89 3.91
C LEU A 139 -9.99 -7.84 4.65
N THR A 140 -8.73 -7.72 4.28
CA THR A 140 -7.79 -6.75 4.84
C THR A 140 -8.11 -5.33 4.45
N ALA A 141 -8.37 -5.09 3.16
CA ALA A 141 -8.81 -3.80 2.68
C ALA A 141 -10.09 -3.36 3.40
N MET A 142 -11.04 -4.27 3.64
CA MET A 142 -12.27 -3.99 4.39
C MET A 142 -11.99 -3.64 5.85
N VAL A 143 -11.10 -4.37 6.54
CA VAL A 143 -10.71 -4.07 7.94
C VAL A 143 -10.02 -2.70 8.04
N MET A 144 -9.14 -2.37 7.09
CA MET A 144 -8.48 -1.07 7.04
C MET A 144 -9.47 0.06 6.79
N ILE A 145 -10.42 -0.12 5.86
CA ILE A 145 -11.48 0.84 5.59
C ILE A 145 -12.32 1.08 6.86
N LEU A 146 -12.70 0.02 7.58
CA LEU A 146 -13.43 0.13 8.85
C LEU A 146 -12.64 0.88 9.92
N ALA A 147 -11.35 0.59 10.06
CA ALA A 147 -10.47 1.29 11.00
C ALA A 147 -10.37 2.79 10.67
N VAL A 148 -10.24 3.15 9.40
CA VAL A 148 -10.25 4.54 8.91
C VAL A 148 -11.59 5.22 9.24
N PHE A 149 -12.72 4.55 8.98
CA PHE A 149 -14.04 5.11 9.29
C PHE A 149 -14.28 5.35 10.79
N ILE A 150 -13.79 4.46 11.66
CA ILE A 150 -13.87 4.63 13.11
C ILE A 150 -13.00 5.81 13.57
N LEU A 151 -11.82 5.99 12.98
CA LEU A 151 -10.88 7.07 13.34
C LEU A 151 -11.29 8.45 12.78
N LEU A 152 -12.13 8.49 11.75
CA LEU A 152 -12.71 9.71 11.17
C LEU A 152 -13.94 10.24 11.94
N LYS A 153 -14.49 9.46 12.88
CA LYS A 153 -15.46 9.94 13.89
C LYS A 153 -14.75 10.65 15.05
#